data_AF-A0A2T5BH26-F1
#
_entry.id   AF-A0A2T5BH26-F1
#
_cell.length_a   1.000
_cell.length_b   1.000
_cell.length_c   1.000
_cell.angle_alpha   90.00
_cell.angle_beta   90.00
_cell.angle_gamma   90.00
#
_symmetry.space_group_name_H-M   'P 1'
#
loop_
_entity.id
_entity.type
_entity.pdbx_description
1 polymer ?
#
loop_
_entity_poly.entity_id
_entity_poly.type
_entity_poly.pdbx_seq_one_letter_code
_entity_poly.pdbx_strand_id
1 'polypeptide(L)'
;MQIHKRAALVAATAVIGTGLAIAPSASASTHVGNIGVGSGNHHGVWCVQAGINAHFHKKVVATDGKFGSKTKAAVKKYQAAEHIRKDGIVGPQTGSHLWADNSYSSYCYKYLPTTY
;
A
#
# COMPACT_ATOMS: atom_id res chain seq x y z
N MET A 1 -16.14 -12.76 4.34
CA MET A 1 -15.49 -14.09 4.32
C MET A 1 -13.98 -13.86 4.25
N GLN A 2 -13.27 -14.18 5.33
CA GLN A 2 -11.87 -13.80 5.57
C GLN A 2 -10.87 -14.72 4.87
N ILE A 3 -9.75 -14.17 4.38
CA ILE A 3 -8.52 -14.95 4.18
C ILE A 3 -7.31 -14.10 4.60
N HIS A 4 -6.92 -14.20 5.86
CA HIS A 4 -5.59 -13.81 6.33
C HIS A 4 -4.64 -14.98 6.13
N LYS A 5 -3.67 -14.87 5.22
CA LYS A 5 -2.59 -15.87 5.10
C LYS A 5 -1.29 -15.18 4.72
N ARG A 6 -0.52 -14.73 5.72
CA ARG A 6 0.95 -14.85 5.81
C ARG A 6 1.34 -14.79 7.29
N ALA A 7 1.35 -15.94 7.94
CA ALA A 7 1.97 -16.14 9.24
C ALA A 7 3.49 -15.99 9.08
N ALA A 8 4.09 -14.99 9.72
CA ALA A 8 5.51 -14.98 9.97
C ALA A 8 5.74 -15.80 11.24
N LEU A 9 6.43 -16.94 11.09
CA LEU A 9 6.81 -17.81 12.20
C LEU A 9 7.95 -17.11 12.95
N VAL A 10 7.66 -16.49 14.11
CA VAL A 10 8.70 -16.07 15.05
C VAL A 10 8.96 -17.27 15.95
N ALA A 11 10.09 -17.94 15.71
CA ALA A 11 10.63 -18.91 16.65
C ALA A 11 11.15 -18.15 17.88
N ALA A 12 10.31 -18.05 18.92
CA ALA A 12 10.75 -17.61 20.24
C ALA A 12 11.13 -18.85 21.06
N THR A 13 12.43 -18.99 21.34
CA THR A 13 12.96 -19.96 22.30
C THR A 13 12.30 -19.74 23.67
N ALA A 14 11.74 -20.80 24.23
CA ALA A 14 11.05 -20.77 25.51
C ALA A 14 12.05 -20.59 26.66
N VAL A 15 11.96 -19.49 27.40
CA VAL A 15 12.68 -19.29 28.67
C VAL A 15 11.78 -19.79 29.79
N ILE A 16 12.18 -20.86 30.48
CA ILE A 16 11.52 -21.33 31.72
C ILE A 16 11.99 -20.39 32.84
N GLY A 17 11.13 -19.46 33.24
CA GLY A 17 11.37 -18.58 34.38
C GLY A 17 10.07 -17.90 34.83
N THR A 18 9.70 -18.08 36.09
CA THR A 18 8.49 -17.53 36.73
C THR A 18 8.59 -16.03 36.97
N GLY A 19 8.60 -15.24 35.90
CA GLY A 19 8.50 -13.78 35.95
C GLY A 19 7.47 -13.31 34.94
N LEU A 20 6.55 -12.42 35.34
CA LEU A 20 5.54 -11.82 34.47
C LEU A 20 6.18 -11.36 33.15
N ALA A 21 5.91 -12.09 32.07
CA ALA A 21 6.28 -11.65 30.73
C ALA A 21 5.36 -10.49 30.35
N ILE A 22 5.86 -9.25 30.49
CA ILE A 22 5.28 -8.10 29.79
C ILE A 22 5.55 -8.29 28.30
N ALA A 23 4.67 -9.03 27.62
CA ALA A 23 4.68 -9.12 26.17
C ALA A 23 4.58 -7.68 25.62
N PRO A 24 5.47 -7.23 24.72
CA PRO A 24 5.29 -5.96 24.07
C PRO A 24 3.96 -6.01 23.31
N SER A 25 3.05 -5.12 23.66
CA SER A 25 1.84 -4.93 22.88
C SER A 25 2.26 -4.46 21.49
N ALA A 26 1.98 -5.28 20.48
CA ALA A 26 2.10 -4.85 19.10
C ALA A 26 1.02 -3.80 18.86
N SER A 27 1.39 -2.51 18.88
CA SER A 27 0.50 -1.44 18.43
C SER A 27 0.29 -1.61 16.93
N ALA A 28 -0.93 -2.00 16.54
CA ALA A 28 -1.32 -1.95 15.14
C ALA A 28 -1.40 -0.47 14.71
N SER A 29 -0.60 -0.07 13.71
CA SER A 29 -0.75 1.24 13.08
C SER A 29 -2.15 1.34 12.49
N THR A 30 -2.91 2.34 12.94
CA THR A 30 -4.25 2.65 12.41
C THR A 30 -4.19 3.28 11.01
N HIS A 31 -2.99 3.64 10.54
CA HIS A 31 -2.77 4.24 9.22
C HIS A 31 -2.34 3.22 8.17
N VAL A 32 -2.85 3.37 6.96
CA VAL A 32 -2.43 2.60 5.79
C VAL A 32 -0.94 2.85 5.53
N GLY A 33 -0.13 1.79 5.61
CA GLY A 33 1.30 1.88 5.30
C GLY A 33 1.59 2.11 3.82
N ASN A 34 2.83 2.51 3.52
CA ASN A 34 3.29 2.71 2.15
C ASN A 34 3.08 1.46 1.28
N ILE A 35 2.60 1.66 0.05
CA ILE A 35 2.31 0.58 -0.89
C ILE A 35 3.48 0.48 -1.88
N GLY A 36 4.12 -0.68 -1.92
CA GLY A 36 5.22 -1.00 -2.82
C GLY A 36 5.22 -2.48 -3.22
N VAL A 37 6.33 -2.93 -3.82
CA VAL A 37 6.50 -4.33 -4.23
C VAL A 37 6.32 -5.26 -3.04
N GLY A 38 5.48 -6.29 -3.22
CA GLY A 38 5.17 -7.24 -2.15
C GLY A 38 4.04 -6.81 -1.21
N SER A 39 3.42 -5.64 -1.44
CA SER A 39 2.25 -5.19 -0.66
C SER A 39 1.11 -6.21 -0.73
N GLY A 40 0.54 -6.55 0.43
CA GLY A 40 -0.65 -7.39 0.56
C GLY A 40 -1.97 -6.62 0.44
N ASN A 41 -1.93 -5.29 0.30
CA ASN A 41 -3.12 -4.44 0.20
C ASN A 41 -3.70 -4.48 -1.22
N HIS A 42 -4.43 -5.54 -1.56
CA HIS A 42 -5.01 -5.74 -2.89
C HIS A 42 -5.84 -4.54 -3.38
N HIS A 43 -6.72 -4.01 -2.53
CA HIS A 43 -7.58 -2.87 -2.86
C HIS A 43 -6.77 -1.59 -3.10
N GLY A 44 -5.78 -1.31 -2.23
CA GLY A 44 -4.89 -0.17 -2.38
C GLY A 44 -4.05 -0.27 -3.66
N VAL A 45 -3.53 -1.44 -3.98
CA VAL A 45 -2.77 -1.65 -5.22
C VAL A 45 -3.66 -1.49 -6.45
N TRP A 46 -4.89 -1.99 -6.42
CA TRP A 46 -5.86 -1.77 -7.49
C TRP A 46 -6.14 -0.27 -7.67
N CYS A 47 -6.35 0.47 -6.58
CA CYS A 47 -6.53 1.91 -6.60
C CYS A 47 -5.31 2.66 -7.17
N VAL A 48 -4.08 2.22 -6.87
CA VAL A 48 -2.88 2.77 -7.50
C VAL A 48 -2.90 2.53 -9.01
N GLN A 49 -3.13 1.30 -9.43
CA GLN A 49 -3.11 0.91 -10.85
C GLN A 49 -4.21 1.63 -11.64
N ALA A 50 -5.42 1.71 -11.09
CA ALA A 50 -6.56 2.39 -11.69
C ALA A 50 -6.33 3.90 -11.80
N GLY A 51 -5.86 4.54 -10.72
CA GLY A 51 -5.59 5.98 -10.71
C GLY A 51 -4.49 6.37 -11.70
N ILE A 52 -3.44 5.56 -11.82
CA ILE A 52 -2.38 5.78 -12.81
C ILE A 52 -2.94 5.67 -14.25
N ASN A 53 -3.76 4.66 -14.53
CA ASN A 53 -4.37 4.50 -15.85
C ASN A 53 -5.32 5.67 -16.18
N ALA A 54 -6.07 6.16 -15.18
CA ALA A 54 -6.95 7.31 -15.31
C ALA A 54 -6.14 8.59 -15.62
N HIS A 55 -5.08 8.86 -14.86
CA HIS A 55 -4.21 10.02 -15.07
C HIS A 55 -3.60 10.07 -16.48
N PHE A 56 -3.17 8.92 -17.02
CA PHE A 56 -2.63 8.86 -18.38
C PHE A 56 -3.68 8.69 -19.49
N HIS A 57 -4.97 8.63 -19.13
CA HIS A 57 -6.08 8.33 -20.05
C HIS A 57 -5.85 7.09 -20.93
N LYS A 58 -5.09 6.10 -20.43
CA LYS A 58 -4.80 4.85 -21.14
C LYS A 58 -4.32 3.76 -20.20
N LYS A 59 -4.39 2.51 -20.66
CA LYS A 59 -3.91 1.34 -19.92
C LYS A 59 -2.38 1.25 -19.96
N VAL A 60 -1.71 1.86 -18.98
CA VAL A 60 -0.25 1.79 -18.80
C VAL A 60 0.17 0.62 -17.90
N VAL A 61 -0.72 0.14 -17.03
CA VAL A 61 -0.49 -0.99 -16.13
C VAL A 61 -1.76 -1.85 -16.02
N ALA A 62 -1.59 -3.15 -15.76
CA ALA A 62 -2.73 -4.01 -15.43
C ALA A 62 -3.32 -3.62 -14.07
N THR A 63 -4.65 -3.66 -13.96
CA THR A 63 -5.39 -3.37 -12.72
C THR A 63 -5.76 -4.68 -12.00
N ASP A 64 -4.73 -5.44 -11.61
CA ASP A 64 -4.87 -6.78 -11.01
C ASP A 64 -4.72 -6.81 -9.48
N GLY A 65 -4.48 -5.65 -8.86
CA GLY A 65 -4.26 -5.50 -7.42
C GLY A 65 -2.96 -6.14 -6.94
N LYS A 66 -2.00 -6.43 -7.82
CA LYS A 66 -0.69 -7.00 -7.49
C LYS A 66 0.45 -6.02 -7.79
N PHE A 67 1.20 -5.64 -6.76
CA PHE A 67 2.27 -4.66 -6.93
C PHE A 67 3.56 -5.36 -7.40
N GLY A 68 3.66 -5.56 -8.71
CA GLY A 68 4.84 -6.11 -9.37
C GLY A 68 5.82 -5.04 -9.88
N SER A 69 6.86 -5.49 -10.57
CA SER A 69 7.84 -4.59 -11.22
C SER A 69 7.21 -3.62 -12.22
N LYS A 70 6.20 -4.08 -12.98
CA LYS A 70 5.43 -3.24 -13.92
C LYS A 70 4.68 -2.11 -13.20
N THR A 71 4.04 -2.42 -12.06
CA THR A 71 3.37 -1.40 -11.23
C THR A 71 4.37 -0.42 -10.64
N LYS A 72 5.52 -0.89 -10.15
CA LYS A 72 6.61 -0.01 -9.69
C LYS A 72 7.06 0.97 -10.77
N ALA A 73 7.26 0.50 -12.00
CA ALA A 73 7.64 1.35 -13.13
C ALA A 73 6.56 2.38 -13.47
N ALA A 74 5.29 1.97 -13.45
CA ALA A 74 4.15 2.86 -13.67
C ALA A 74 4.05 3.94 -12.58
N VAL A 75 4.24 3.59 -11.31
CA VAL A 75 4.29 4.54 -10.19
C VAL A 75 5.41 5.56 -10.37
N LYS A 76 6.62 5.13 -10.74
CA LYS A 76 7.72 6.06 -11.03
C LYS A 76 7.39 7.03 -12.17
N LYS A 77 6.70 6.56 -13.20
CA LYS A 77 6.25 7.40 -14.32
C LYS A 77 5.23 8.43 -13.87
N TYR A 78 4.26 8.02 -13.07
CA TYR A 78 3.27 8.91 -12.47
C TYR A 78 3.93 9.96 -11.57
N GLN A 79 4.79 9.54 -10.64
CA GLN A 79 5.54 10.44 -9.77
C GLN A 79 6.38 11.45 -10.57
N ALA A 80 6.92 11.06 -11.72
CA ALA A 80 7.63 11.97 -12.60
C ALA A 80 6.72 13.00 -13.26
N ALA A 81 5.49 12.62 -13.64
CA ALA A 81 4.51 13.50 -14.25
C ALA A 81 3.94 14.52 -13.24
N GLU A 82 3.76 14.10 -11.98
CA GLU A 82 3.32 14.95 -10.87
C GLU A 82 4.45 15.77 -10.24
N HIS A 83 5.69 15.69 -10.77
CA HIS A 83 6.86 16.39 -10.24
C HIS A 83 7.17 16.09 -8.75
N ILE A 84 6.84 14.88 -8.27
CA ILE A 84 7.14 14.40 -6.91
C ILE A 84 8.29 13.38 -6.90
N ARG A 85 8.65 12.89 -5.71
CA ARG A 85 9.76 11.92 -5.53
C ARG A 85 9.49 10.62 -6.29
N LYS A 86 10.43 10.20 -7.15
CA LYS A 86 10.30 9.06 -8.10
C LYS A 86 10.83 7.73 -7.53
N ASP A 87 10.48 7.41 -6.30
CA ASP A 87 10.98 6.21 -5.60
C ASP A 87 10.26 4.91 -6.03
N GLY A 88 9.11 5.01 -6.71
CA GLY A 88 8.28 3.87 -7.08
C GLY A 88 7.51 3.26 -5.91
N ILE A 89 7.38 4.01 -4.81
CA ILE A 89 6.64 3.65 -3.61
C ILE A 89 5.48 4.63 -3.46
N VAL A 90 4.27 4.12 -3.24
CA VAL A 90 3.11 4.97 -2.99
C VAL A 90 3.06 5.26 -1.50
N GLY A 91 3.53 6.44 -1.11
CA GLY A 91 3.34 7.01 0.23
C GLY A 91 2.23 8.08 0.24
N PRO A 92 2.02 8.76 1.38
CA PRO A 92 0.94 9.74 1.57
C PRO A 92 0.81 10.77 0.46
N GLN A 93 1.94 11.37 0.03
CA GLN A 93 1.93 12.35 -1.06
C GLN A 93 1.45 11.73 -2.39
N THR A 94 1.94 10.55 -2.76
CA THR A 94 1.54 9.89 -4.02
C THR A 94 0.10 9.42 -3.96
N GLY A 95 -0.34 8.83 -2.84
CA GLY A 95 -1.71 8.38 -2.67
C GLY A 95 -2.71 9.53 -2.71
N SER A 96 -2.34 10.69 -2.16
CA SER A 96 -3.20 11.86 -2.16
C SER A 96 -3.38 12.53 -3.53
N HIS A 97 -2.37 12.48 -4.41
CA HIS A 97 -2.47 13.05 -5.76
C HIS A 97 -3.25 12.14 -6.73
N LEU A 98 -3.31 10.82 -6.47
CA LEU A 98 -3.89 9.85 -7.39
C LEU A 98 -5.40 10.03 -7.64
N TRP A 99 -6.14 10.60 -6.68
CA TRP A 99 -7.61 10.60 -6.70
C TRP A 99 -8.23 11.94 -6.27
N ALA A 100 -7.49 13.06 -6.38
CA ALA A 100 -7.97 14.38 -5.95
C ALA A 100 -9.29 14.81 -6.61
N ASP A 101 -9.57 14.35 -7.85
CA ASP A 101 -10.71 14.81 -8.66
C ASP A 101 -11.51 13.65 -9.31
N ASN A 102 -11.89 12.62 -8.55
CA ASN A 102 -12.56 11.45 -9.14
C ASN A 102 -13.62 10.81 -8.23
N SER A 103 -14.65 10.21 -8.84
CA SER A 103 -15.75 9.47 -8.19
C SER A 103 -15.29 8.29 -7.33
N TYR A 104 -14.10 7.75 -7.54
CA TYR A 104 -13.55 6.64 -6.73
C TYR A 104 -12.74 7.08 -5.50
N SER A 105 -12.60 8.40 -5.27
CA SER A 105 -11.83 8.97 -4.15
C SER A 105 -12.24 8.42 -2.78
N SER A 106 -13.53 8.39 -2.48
CA SER A 106 -14.06 7.90 -1.19
C SER A 106 -13.71 6.44 -0.91
N TYR A 107 -13.74 5.59 -1.93
CA TYR A 107 -13.36 4.19 -1.82
C TYR A 107 -11.85 4.03 -1.68
N CYS A 108 -11.09 4.68 -2.55
CA CYS A 108 -9.65 4.48 -2.64
C CYS A 108 -8.89 5.08 -1.46
N TYR A 109 -9.35 6.18 -0.87
CA TYR A 109 -8.70 6.76 0.32
C TYR A 109 -8.76 5.86 1.55
N LYS A 110 -9.72 4.94 1.65
CA LYS A 110 -9.73 3.92 2.70
C LYS A 110 -8.55 2.95 2.61
N TYR A 111 -7.96 2.79 1.43
CA TYR A 111 -6.92 1.79 1.16
C TYR A 111 -5.61 2.39 0.66
N LEU A 112 -5.50 3.71 0.58
CA LEU A 112 -4.28 4.40 0.18
C LEU A 112 -3.65 5.11 1.36
N PRO A 113 -2.31 5.20 1.42
CA PRO A 113 -1.67 6.16 2.29
C PRO A 113 -1.99 7.56 1.77
N THR A 114 -2.62 8.37 2.62
CA THR A 114 -3.04 9.75 2.33
C THR A 114 -2.53 10.70 3.40
N THR A 115 -2.54 12.00 3.13
CA THR A 115 -2.22 13.06 4.10
C THR A 115 -3.45 13.62 4.85
N TYR A 116 -4.63 13.08 4.58
CA TYR A 116 -5.92 13.45 5.18
C TYR A 116 -6.61 12.22 5.75
#